data_AF-A0A0S7EQE9-F1
#
_entry.id   AF-A0A0S7EQE9-F1
#
_cell.length_a   1.000
_cell.length_b   1.000
_cell.length_c   1.000
_cell.angle_alpha   90.00
_cell.angle_beta   90.00
_cell.angle_gamma   90.00
#
_symmetry.space_group_name_H-M   'P 1'
#
loop_
_entity.id
_entity.type
_entity.pdbx_description
1 polymer ?
#
loop_
_entity_poly.entity_id
_entity_poly.type
_entity_poly.pdbx_seq_one_letter_code
_entity_poly.pdbx_strand_id
1 'polypeptide(L)'
;DVRSNNKEVRFTLDRCSGAAVMEMEGLGSWLTTEDHSSCEVMGVTPNTDRHLNTSQVLQLGGVNEDIPYIYPQLQHKHFTGCIRNLIVDSKLYDLGSPADWQSSS
;
A
#
# COMPACT_ATOMS: atom_id res chain seq x y z
N ASP A 1 -3.09 5.06 -1.96
CA ASP A 1 -1.97 5.99 -1.71
C ASP A 1 -0.89 5.21 -0.98
N VAL A 2 0.36 5.33 -1.41
CA VAL A 2 1.52 4.77 -0.73
C VAL A 2 2.36 5.93 -0.21
N ARG A 3 2.62 5.94 1.09
CA ARG A 3 3.43 6.96 1.76
C ARG A 3 4.60 6.31 2.46
N SER A 4 5.79 6.82 2.21
CA SER A 4 7.01 6.42 2.91
C SER A 4 7.52 7.54 3.82
N ASN A 5 7.88 7.19 5.05
CA ASN A 5 8.51 8.09 6.01
C ASN A 5 9.64 7.36 6.74
N ASN A 6 10.88 7.67 6.37
CA ASN A 6 12.07 6.89 6.76
C ASN A 6 11.90 5.39 6.39
N LYS A 7 11.57 4.56 7.39
CA LYS A 7 11.34 3.12 7.25
C LYS A 7 9.86 2.75 7.27
N GLU A 8 8.99 3.64 7.70
CA GLU A 8 7.56 3.38 7.76
C GLU A 8 6.98 3.52 6.36
N VAL A 9 6.26 2.49 5.92
CA VAL A 9 5.52 2.49 4.66
C VAL A 9 4.06 2.26 5.00
N ARG A 10 3.19 3.12 4.46
CA ARG A 10 1.75 3.07 4.67
C ARG A 10 1.05 2.96 3.32
N PHE A 11 0.14 2.01 3.20
CA PHE A 11 -0.75 1.88 2.05
C PHE A 11 -2.18 2.12 2.51
N THR A 12 -2.82 3.11 1.90
CA THR A 12 -4.21 3.50 2.20
C THR A 12 -5.06 3.35 0.94
N LEU A 13 -6.07 2.50 0.99
CA LEU A 13 -7.06 2.30 -0.07
C LEU A 13 -8.09 3.43 -0.03
N ASP A 14 -8.33 4.07 -1.18
CA ASP A 14 -9.36 5.11 -1.37
C ASP A 14 -9.45 6.18 -0.26
N ARG A 15 -8.29 6.52 0.33
CA ARG A 15 -8.15 7.47 1.45
C ARG A 15 -9.11 7.15 2.61
N CYS A 16 -9.39 5.87 2.85
CA CYS A 16 -10.30 5.43 3.90
C CYS A 16 -11.69 6.08 3.87
N SER A 17 -12.16 6.48 2.69
CA SER A 17 -13.45 7.18 2.53
C SER A 17 -14.69 6.41 3.01
N GLY A 18 -14.58 5.07 3.18
CA GLY A 18 -15.61 4.21 3.76
C GLY A 18 -15.32 3.71 5.18
N ALA A 19 -14.31 4.26 5.87
CA ALA A 19 -13.96 3.85 7.22
C ALA A 19 -15.10 4.12 8.20
N ALA A 20 -15.25 3.23 9.20
CA ALA A 20 -16.21 3.43 10.26
C ALA A 20 -15.75 4.59 11.15
N VAL A 21 -16.65 5.53 11.41
CA VAL A 21 -16.41 6.67 12.31
C VAL A 21 -17.13 6.38 13.62
N MET A 22 -16.39 6.40 14.73
CA MET A 22 -16.96 6.34 16.07
C MET A 22 -16.97 7.73 16.68
N GLU A 23 -18.11 8.12 17.22
CA GLU A 23 -18.26 9.36 17.97
C GLU A 23 -18.47 9.02 19.45
N MET A 24 -17.58 9.51 20.32
CA MET A 24 -17.72 9.31 21.76
C MET A 24 -18.20 10.60 22.43
N GLU A 25 -19.43 10.60 22.94
CA GLU A 25 -19.95 11.73 23.71
C GLU A 25 -19.38 11.73 25.13
N GLY A 26 -18.59 12.76 25.48
CA GLY A 26 -18.15 12.99 26.86
C GLY A 26 -16.94 13.91 26.97
N LEU A 27 -17.13 15.05 27.64
CA LEU A 27 -16.14 16.09 27.98
C LEU A 27 -15.69 17.01 26.82
N GLY A 28 -16.64 17.79 26.30
CA GLY A 28 -16.37 19.14 25.77
C GLY A 28 -15.74 19.27 24.38
N SER A 29 -15.35 18.17 23.73
CA SER A 29 -14.98 18.13 22.32
C SER A 29 -15.47 16.82 21.73
N TRP A 30 -16.23 16.86 20.64
CA TRP A 30 -16.53 15.67 19.84
C TRP A 30 -15.19 15.04 19.43
N LEU A 31 -14.81 13.95 20.06
CA LEU A 31 -13.66 13.15 19.64
C LEU A 31 -14.22 12.11 18.67
N THR A 32 -14.08 12.40 17.38
CA THR A 32 -14.30 11.40 16.32
C THR A 32 -13.04 10.57 16.19
N THR A 33 -13.17 9.25 16.26
CA THR A 33 -12.08 8.32 15.94
C THR A 33 -12.47 7.53 14.71
N GLU A 34 -11.62 7.54 13.70
CA GLU A 34 -11.82 6.76 12.48
C GLU A 34 -11.08 5.43 12.61
N ASP A 35 -11.78 4.32 12.35
CA ASP A 35 -11.16 3.00 12.26
C ASP A 35 -10.65 2.74 10.84
N HIS A 36 -9.34 2.90 10.65
CA HIS A 36 -8.67 2.69 9.36
C HIS A 36 -8.27 1.23 9.09
N SER A 37 -8.52 0.30 10.03
CA SER A 37 -8.04 -1.09 9.92
C SER A 37 -8.55 -1.84 8.68
N SER A 38 -9.68 -1.41 8.11
CA SER A 38 -10.29 -2.00 6.91
C SER A 38 -9.69 -1.50 5.58
N CYS A 39 -8.99 -0.37 5.59
CA CYS A 39 -8.55 0.35 4.38
C CYS A 39 -7.07 0.71 4.41
N GLU A 40 -6.39 0.49 5.54
CA GLU A 40 -5.00 0.88 5.71
C GLU A 40 -4.16 -0.27 6.26
N VAL A 41 -2.97 -0.41 5.69
CA VAL A 41 -1.93 -1.31 6.20
C VAL A 41 -0.61 -0.55 6.29
N MET A 42 0.14 -0.87 7.34
CA MET A 42 1.44 -0.28 7.61
C MET A 42 2.50 -1.36 7.71
N GLY A 43 3.72 -1.04 7.26
CA GLY A 43 4.88 -1.90 7.35
C GLY A 43 6.13 -1.10 7.65
N VAL A 44 7.17 -1.80 8.10
CA VAL A 44 8.50 -1.22 8.32
C VAL A 44 9.51 -1.96 7.46
N THR A 45 10.34 -1.21 6.75
CA THR A 45 11.39 -1.80 5.90
C THR A 45 12.38 -2.60 6.76
N PRO A 46 12.82 -3.77 6.29
CA PRO A 46 13.82 -4.57 7.00
C PRO A 46 15.19 -3.86 7.05
N ASN A 47 16.12 -4.41 7.82
CA ASN A 47 17.51 -3.95 7.97
C ASN A 47 17.66 -2.62 8.74
N THR A 48 18.92 -2.18 8.90
CA THR A 48 19.31 -1.00 9.67
C THR A 48 19.28 0.30 8.86
N ASP A 49 19.23 0.23 7.53
CA ASP A 49 19.18 1.39 6.65
C ASP A 49 17.97 2.27 6.91
N ARG A 50 18.18 3.60 6.93
CA ARG A 50 17.14 4.58 7.27
C ARG A 50 16.05 4.71 6.20
N HIS A 51 16.41 4.45 4.95
CA HIS A 51 15.54 4.60 3.79
C HIS A 51 15.53 3.30 3.00
N LEU A 52 14.40 3.01 2.35
CA LEU A 52 14.29 1.88 1.43
C LEU A 52 15.21 2.09 0.22
N ASN A 53 16.03 1.10 -0.11
CA ASN A 53 16.74 1.08 -1.37
C ASN A 53 15.75 0.73 -2.50
N THR A 54 15.47 1.69 -3.39
CA THR A 54 14.48 1.56 -4.48
C THR A 54 15.10 1.04 -5.79
N SER A 55 16.23 0.34 -5.73
CA SER A 55 16.84 -0.29 -6.91
C SER A 55 16.00 -1.42 -7.53
N GLN A 56 14.97 -1.87 -6.81
CA GLN A 56 14.05 -2.91 -7.25
C GLN A 56 12.78 -2.30 -7.89
N VAL A 57 12.16 -3.07 -8.79
CA VAL A 57 10.93 -2.65 -9.47
C VAL A 57 9.72 -2.72 -8.54
N LEU A 58 8.80 -1.76 -8.69
CA LEU A 58 7.48 -1.81 -8.06
C LEU A 58 6.59 -2.77 -8.86
N GLN A 59 6.08 -3.81 -8.19
CA GLN A 59 5.13 -4.76 -8.76
C GLN A 59 3.72 -4.48 -8.21
N LEU A 60 2.71 -4.57 -9.07
CA LEU A 60 1.33 -4.25 -8.73
C LEU A 60 0.42 -5.32 -9.33
N GLY A 61 -0.58 -5.77 -8.56
CA GLY A 61 -1.50 -6.83 -8.99
C GLY A 61 -0.96 -8.26 -8.78
N GLY A 62 0.28 -8.40 -8.30
CA GLY A 62 0.89 -9.68 -8.00
C GLY A 62 2.41 -9.57 -7.99
N VAL A 63 3.07 -10.73 -7.93
CA VAL A 63 4.51 -10.88 -8.07
C VAL A 63 4.85 -11.69 -9.32
N ASN A 64 5.97 -11.36 -9.96
CA ASN A 64 6.50 -12.15 -11.07
C ASN A 64 7.39 -13.27 -10.50
N GLU A 65 7.00 -14.53 -10.70
CA GLU A 65 7.74 -15.69 -10.19
C GLU A 65 8.83 -16.20 -11.15
N ASP A 66 8.86 -15.69 -12.39
CA ASP A 66 9.86 -16.08 -13.41
C ASP A 66 11.20 -15.32 -13.23
N ILE A 67 11.21 -14.28 -12.40
CA ILE A 67 12.42 -13.50 -12.10
C ILE A 67 13.02 -13.93 -10.76
N PRO A 68 14.36 -13.87 -10.59
CA PRO A 68 15.05 -14.40 -9.43
C PRO A 68 14.97 -13.48 -8.20
N TYR A 69 13.79 -12.93 -7.90
CA TYR A 69 13.55 -12.16 -6.68
C TYR A 69 13.17 -13.07 -5.52
N ILE A 70 13.63 -12.68 -4.32
CA ILE A 70 13.30 -13.36 -3.08
C ILE A 70 12.12 -12.65 -2.46
N TYR A 71 10.97 -13.31 -2.43
CA TYR A 71 9.78 -12.83 -1.75
C TYR A 71 9.68 -13.47 -0.36
N PRO A 72 9.18 -12.74 0.65
CA PRO A 72 8.77 -13.38 1.90
C PRO A 72 7.62 -14.37 1.64
N GLN A 73 7.23 -15.15 2.64
CA GLN A 73 6.06 -16.03 2.51
C GLN A 73 4.78 -15.18 2.36
N LEU A 74 4.38 -14.93 1.11
CA LEU A 74 3.19 -14.18 0.75
C LEU A 74 1.97 -15.10 0.82
N GLN A 75 0.94 -14.69 1.57
CA GLN A 75 -0.34 -15.42 1.62
C GLN A 75 -1.05 -15.40 0.25
N HIS A 76 -0.91 -14.30 -0.49
CA HIS A 76 -1.48 -14.11 -1.80
C HIS A 76 -0.40 -13.57 -2.75
N LYS A 77 -0.17 -14.26 -3.86
CA LYS A 77 0.84 -13.89 -4.88
C LYS A 77 0.25 -13.19 -6.09
N HIS A 78 -1.07 -13.30 -6.28
CA HIS A 78 -1.80 -12.70 -7.39
C HIS A 78 -3.02 -11.97 -6.84
N PHE A 79 -3.43 -10.92 -7.55
CA PHE A 79 -4.64 -10.18 -7.27
C PHE A 79 -5.58 -10.28 -8.48
N THR A 80 -6.86 -10.48 -8.20
CA THR A 80 -7.93 -10.44 -9.21
C THR A 80 -8.83 -9.26 -8.91
N GLY A 81 -8.88 -8.31 -9.82
CA GLY A 81 -9.67 -7.08 -9.68
C GLY A 81 -9.09 -5.93 -10.50
N CYS A 82 -9.56 -4.72 -10.24
CA CYS A 82 -9.06 -3.51 -10.90
C CYS A 82 -8.27 -2.66 -9.91
N ILE A 83 -7.09 -2.20 -10.32
CA ILE A 83 -6.29 -1.21 -9.59
C ILE A 83 -6.20 0.04 -10.44
N ARG A 84 -6.41 1.21 -9.82
CA ARG A 84 -6.36 2.50 -10.50
C ARG A 84 -5.88 3.59 -9.55
N ASN A 85 -5.45 4.72 -10.10
CA ASN A 85 -5.09 5.93 -9.34
C ASN A 85 -4.02 5.67 -8.26
N LEU A 86 -2.99 4.88 -8.60
CA LEU A 86 -1.88 4.64 -7.68
C LEU A 86 -1.06 5.92 -7.52
N ILE A 87 -1.00 6.40 -6.28
CA ILE A 87 -0.15 7.53 -5.88
C ILE A 87 0.91 6.97 -4.94
N VAL A 88 2.19 7.28 -5.21
CA VAL A 88 3.32 6.91 -4.35
C VAL A 88 4.08 8.18 -4.03
N ASP A 89 4.19 8.54 -2.75
CA ASP A 89 4.86 9.73 -2.27
C ASP A 89 4.47 11.02 -3.04
N SER A 90 3.15 11.24 -3.13
CA SER A 90 2.51 12.34 -3.87
C SER A 90 2.65 12.29 -5.40
N LYS A 91 3.25 11.26 -6.00
CA LYS A 91 3.35 11.12 -7.46
C LYS A 91 2.32 10.14 -7.98
N LEU A 92 1.54 10.55 -8.98
CA LEU A 92 0.61 9.68 -9.70
C LEU A 92 1.39 8.79 -10.67
N TYR A 93 1.19 7.48 -10.59
CA TYR A 93 1.81 6.51 -11.49
C TYR A 93 0.89 6.22 -12.68
N ASP A 94 1.45 6.24 -13.89
CA ASP A 94 0.75 5.80 -15.10
C ASP A 94 0.74 4.27 -15.16
N LEU A 95 -0.42 3.68 -14.86
CA LEU A 95 -0.62 2.22 -14.94
C LEU A 95 -0.95 1.74 -16.36
N GLY A 96 -1.23 2.65 -17.30
CA GLY A 96 -1.52 2.32 -18.70
C GLY A 96 -0.27 2.01 -19.53
N SER A 97 0.91 2.37 -19.01
CA SER A 97 2.21 2.18 -19.67
C SER A 97 3.23 1.53 -18.73
N PRO A 98 2.99 0.30 -18.23
CA PRO A 98 3.92 -0.36 -17.32
C PRO A 98 5.23 -0.73 -18.04
N ALA A 99 6.33 -0.81 -17.29
CA ALA A 99 7.62 -1.22 -17.84
C ALA A 99 7.62 -2.68 -18.32
N ASP A 100 6.82 -3.53 -17.69
CA ASP A 100 6.56 -4.91 -18.06
C ASP A 100 5.18 -5.32 -17.51
N TRP A 101 4.52 -6.30 -18.13
CA TRP A 101 3.25 -6.85 -17.66
C TRP A 101 3.13 -8.33 -17.97
N GLN A 102 2.51 -9.06 -17.04
CA GLN A 102 2.12 -10.45 -17.23
C GLN A 102 0.65 -10.60 -16.85
N SER A 103 -0.11 -11.35 -17.65
CA SER A 103 -1.48 -11.72 -17.29
C SER A 103 -1.43 -12.79 -16.19
N SER A 104 -2.26 -12.64 -15.16
CA SER A 104 -2.62 -13.75 -14.30
C SER A 104 -3.33 -14.83 -15.14
N SER A 105 -2.92 -16.09 -14.96
CA SER A 105 -3.56 -17.27 -15.57
C SER A 105 -4.88 -17.61 -14.89
#